data_AF-A0A0L0LJ35-F1
#
_entry.id   AF-A0A0L0LJ35-F1
#
_cell.length_a   1.000
_cell.length_b   1.000
_cell.length_c   1.000
_cell.angle_alpha   90.00
_cell.angle_beta   90.00
_cell.angle_gamma   90.00
#
_symmetry.space_group_name_H-M   'P 1'
#
loop_
_entity.id
_entity.type
_entity.pdbx_description
1 polymer ?
#
loop_
_entity_poly.entity_id
_entity_poly.type
_entity_poly.pdbx_seq_one_letter_code
_entity_poly.pdbx_strand_id
1 'polypeptide(L)'
;MQKILLRLIIDIGIAYAVLNGWWFIVLPLSFVGIWIFPFFIEIVIAGLIYDSLFGFVPEMGLWGYVGTLVSILFLSVITWVKGSIR
;
A
#
# COMPACT_ATOMS: atom_id res chain seq x y z
N MET A 1 -23.52 1.97 -4.39
CA MET A 1 -22.96 2.43 -5.68
C MET A 1 -21.80 3.41 -5.50
N GLN A 2 -21.99 4.55 -4.83
CA GLN A 2 -20.91 5.55 -4.61
C GLN A 2 -19.66 5.02 -3.89
N LYS A 3 -19.82 4.18 -2.85
CA LYS A 3 -18.68 3.57 -2.13
C LYS A 3 -17.84 2.62 -3.00
N ILE A 4 -18.46 1.91 -3.94
CA ILE A 4 -17.77 0.99 -4.84
C ILE A 4 -16.95 1.80 -5.86
N LEU A 5 -17.56 2.86 -6.43
CA LEU A 5 -16.87 3.76 -7.34
C LEU A 5 -15.65 4.42 -6.67
N LEU A 6 -15.81 4.90 -5.43
CA LEU A 6 -14.71 5.48 -4.65
C LEU A 6 -13.59 4.46 -4.40
N ARG A 7 -13.93 3.21 -4.03
CA ARG A 7 -12.94 2.13 -3.88
C ARG A 7 -12.17 1.92 -5.17
N LEU A 8 -12.86 1.84 -6.30
CA LEU A 8 -12.25 1.58 -7.60
C LEU A 8 -11.28 2.71 -8.02
N ILE A 9 -11.64 3.97 -7.75
CA ILE A 9 -10.75 5.12 -8.00
C ILE A 9 -9.49 5.05 -7.15
N ILE A 10 -9.64 4.74 -5.86
CA ILE A 10 -8.49 4.63 -4.95
C ILE A 10 -7.62 3.43 -5.35
N ASP A 11 -8.23 2.30 -5.72
CA ASP A 11 -7.51 1.10 -6.15
C ASP A 11 -6.66 1.38 -7.40
N ILE A 12 -7.25 2.03 -8.41
CA ILE A 12 -6.52 2.46 -9.61
C ILE A 12 -5.40 3.43 -9.27
N GLY A 13 -5.65 4.40 -8.38
CA GLY A 13 -4.65 5.37 -7.94
C GLY A 13 -3.46 4.71 -7.22
N ILE A 14 -3.73 3.77 -6.32
CA ILE A 14 -2.71 2.99 -5.62
C ILE A 14 -1.92 2.14 -6.61
N ALA A 15 -2.59 1.41 -7.51
CA ALA A 15 -1.92 0.59 -8.51
C ALA A 15 -0.97 1.43 -9.37
N TYR A 16 -1.44 2.59 -9.86
CA TYR A 16 -0.60 3.51 -10.63
C TYR A 16 0.60 4.03 -9.83
N ALA A 17 0.39 4.42 -8.56
CA ALA A 17 1.47 4.90 -7.70
C ALA A 17 2.51 3.81 -7.40
N VAL A 18 2.09 2.56 -7.21
CA VAL A 18 2.98 1.40 -7.02
C VAL A 18 3.84 1.18 -8.27
N LEU A 19 3.25 1.20 -9.47
CA LEU A 19 4.00 1.00 -10.73
C LEU A 19 5.08 2.06 -10.95
N ASN A 20 4.94 3.24 -10.35
CA ASN A 20 5.92 4.32 -10.39
C ASN A 20 6.83 4.36 -9.14
N GLY A 21 6.69 3.41 -8.21
CA GLY A 21 7.46 3.38 -6.95
C GLY A 21 7.13 4.54 -5.99
N TRP A 22 5.97 5.21 -6.14
CA TRP A 22 5.57 6.37 -5.35
C TRP A 22 4.97 5.98 -4.00
N TRP A 23 5.76 5.34 -3.16
CA TRP A 23 5.36 4.86 -1.84
C TRP A 23 4.84 5.96 -0.90
N PHE A 24 5.33 7.19 -1.06
CA PHE A 24 4.85 8.36 -0.32
C PHE A 24 3.38 8.72 -0.64
N ILE A 25 2.84 8.26 -1.78
CA ILE A 25 1.42 8.39 -2.15
C ILE A 25 0.64 7.12 -1.76
N VAL A 26 1.24 5.95 -2.01
CA VAL A 26 0.62 4.65 -1.71
C VAL A 26 0.27 4.55 -0.22
N LEU A 27 1.18 4.95 0.68
CA LEU A 27 1.00 4.76 2.11
C LEU A 27 -0.15 5.60 2.70
N PRO A 28 -0.27 6.92 2.43
CA PRO A 28 -1.43 7.70 2.88
C PRO A 28 -2.76 7.20 2.28
N LEU A 29 -2.79 6.86 0.99
CA LEU A 29 -4.01 6.34 0.35
C LEU A 29 -4.42 4.99 0.93
N SER A 30 -3.45 4.12 1.20
CA SER A 30 -3.65 2.83 1.86
C SER A 30 -4.19 3.00 3.27
N PHE A 31 -3.69 3.98 4.04
CA PHE A 31 -4.21 4.29 5.36
C PHE A 31 -5.70 4.65 5.32
N VAL A 32 -6.06 5.60 4.46
CA VAL A 32 -7.45 6.04 4.29
C VAL A 32 -8.33 4.89 3.80
N GLY A 33 -7.85 4.14 2.81
CA GLY A 33 -8.58 3.01 2.24
C GLY A 33 -8.81 1.87 3.24
N ILE A 34 -7.81 1.52 4.04
CA ILE A 34 -7.94 0.53 5.11
C ILE A 34 -8.97 0.99 6.14
N TRP A 35 -9.03 2.28 6.48
CA TRP A 35 -10.01 2.76 7.47
C TRP A 35 -11.45 2.70 6.96
N ILE A 36 -11.66 3.03 5.68
CA ILE A 36 -12.99 3.19 5.08
C ILE A 36 -13.54 1.86 4.54
N PHE A 37 -12.70 1.02 3.94
CA PHE A 37 -13.14 -0.16 3.20
C PHE A 37 -12.76 -1.47 3.90
N PRO A 38 -13.69 -2.43 4.02
CA PRO A 38 -13.35 -3.79 4.43
C PRO A 38 -12.51 -4.48 3.33
N PHE A 39 -11.53 -5.27 3.76
CA PHE A 39 -10.62 -6.02 2.88
C PHE A 39 -9.78 -5.16 1.91
N PHE A 40 -9.57 -3.88 2.21
CA PHE A 40 -8.72 -2.99 1.39
C PHE A 40 -7.23 -3.36 1.42
N ILE A 41 -6.81 -4.18 2.37
CA ILE A 41 -5.40 -4.52 2.56
C ILE A 41 -4.79 -5.31 1.39
N GLU A 42 -5.63 -6.04 0.64
CA GLU A 42 -5.22 -6.92 -0.45
C GLU A 42 -4.42 -6.17 -1.52
N ILE A 43 -4.87 -4.98 -1.91
CA ILE A 43 -4.19 -4.19 -2.94
C ILE A 43 -2.85 -3.65 -2.47
N VAL A 44 -2.72 -3.36 -1.17
CA VAL A 44 -1.47 -2.88 -0.59
C VAL A 44 -0.46 -4.02 -0.52
N ILE A 45 -0.90 -5.22 -0.12
CA ILE A 45 -0.05 -6.43 -0.14
C ILE A 45 0.39 -6.74 -1.57
N ALA A 46 -0.53 -6.70 -2.55
CA ALA A 46 -0.19 -6.92 -3.95
C ALA A 46 0.85 -5.91 -4.45
N GLY A 47 0.73 -4.65 -4.05
CA GLY A 47 1.71 -3.61 -4.39
C GLY A 47 3.09 -3.86 -3.78
N LEU A 48 3.14 -4.32 -2.53
CA LEU A 48 4.40 -4.68 -1.87
C LEU A 48 5.08 -5.86 -2.54
N ILE A 49 4.33 -6.89 -2.93
CA ILE A 49 4.85 -8.05 -3.65
C ILE A 49 5.40 -7.59 -5.00
N TYR A 50 4.65 -6.76 -5.74
CA TYR A 50 5.10 -6.22 -7.03
C TYR A 50 6.42 -5.46 -6.90
N ASP A 51 6.49 -4.53 -5.95
CA ASP A 51 7.69 -3.70 -5.73
C ASP A 51 8.90 -4.53 -5.27
N SER A 52 8.68 -5.54 -4.43
CA SER A 52 9.74 -6.47 -4.00
C SER A 52 10.31 -7.29 -5.17
N LEU A 53 9.47 -7.62 -6.15
CA LEU A 53 9.86 -8.45 -7.31
C LEU A 53 10.41 -7.63 -8.47
N PHE A 54 9.87 -6.43 -8.69
CA PHE A 54 10.08 -5.66 -9.91
C PHE A 54 10.51 -4.20 -9.67
N GLY A 55 10.27 -3.65 -8.47
CA GLY A 55 10.67 -2.30 -8.08
C GLY A 55 12.12 -2.18 -7.60
N PHE A 56 12.84 -3.31 -7.50
CA PHE A 56 14.24 -3.33 -7.12
C PHE A 56 15.12 -2.64 -8.18
N VAL A 57 15.63 -1.46 -7.84
CA VAL A 57 16.64 -0.74 -8.61
C VAL A 57 18.03 -1.20 -8.12
N PRO A 58 18.80 -1.97 -8.92
CA PRO A 58 20.07 -2.55 -8.47
C PRO A 58 21.08 -1.51 -7.99
N GLU A 59 21.06 -0.30 -8.56
CA GLU A 59 21.95 0.80 -8.16
C GLU A 59 21.69 1.30 -6.73
N MET A 60 20.50 1.05 -6.16
CA MET A 60 20.16 1.45 -4.80
C MET A 60 20.60 0.44 -3.73
N GLY A 61 21.00 -0.77 -4.11
CA GLY A 61 21.43 -1.81 -3.17
C GLY A 61 20.40 -2.04 -2.05
N LEU A 62 20.85 -2.04 -0.79
CA LEU A 62 19.96 -2.22 0.38
C LEU A 62 18.94 -1.09 0.56
N TRP A 63 19.19 0.11 0.03
CA TRP A 63 18.27 1.24 0.12
C TRP A 63 16.99 1.02 -0.70
N GLY A 64 17.06 0.23 -1.77
CA GLY A 64 15.90 -0.15 -2.57
C GLY A 64 14.84 -0.92 -1.77
N TYR A 65 15.24 -1.61 -0.69
CA TYR A 65 14.32 -2.37 0.17
C TYR A 65 13.74 -1.55 1.32
N VAL A 66 14.27 -0.36 1.60
CA VAL A 66 13.80 0.47 2.72
C VAL A 66 12.34 0.87 2.54
N GLY A 67 11.94 1.22 1.31
CA GLY A 67 10.55 1.55 0.98
C GLY A 67 9.60 0.38 1.27
N THR A 68 9.98 -0.83 0.85
CA THR A 68 9.22 -2.05 1.11
C THR A 68 9.13 -2.36 2.62
N LEU A 69 10.26 -2.31 3.34
CA LEU A 69 10.33 -2.59 4.77
C LEU A 69 9.48 -1.61 5.60
N VAL A 70 9.59 -0.30 5.30
CA VAL A 70 8.78 0.74 5.95
C VAL A 70 7.30 0.50 5.69
N SER A 71 6.95 0.13 4.46
CA SER A 71 5.56 -0.12 4.07
C SER A 71 4.97 -1.36 4.76
N ILE A 72 5.75 -2.44 4.92
CA ILE A 72 5.35 -3.63 5.71
C ILE A 72 5.13 -3.26 7.17
N LEU A 73 6.05 -2.50 7.77
CA LEU A 73 5.98 -2.11 9.17
C LEU A 73 4.75 -1.23 9.42
N PHE A 74 4.52 -0.26 8.53
CA PHE A 74 3.36 0.63 8.57
C PHE A 74 2.04 -0.14 8.43
N LEU A 75 1.93 -1.07 7.48
CA LEU A 75 0.76 -1.94 7.31
C LEU A 75 0.49 -2.82 8.53
N SER A 76 1.53 -3.40 9.12
CA SER A 76 1.43 -4.23 10.32
C SER A 76 0.89 -3.43 11.50
N VAL A 77 1.36 -2.20 11.69
CA VAL A 77 0.86 -1.31 12.75
C VAL A 77 -0.60 -0.95 12.52
N ILE A 78 -0.98 -0.57 11.30
CA ILE A 78 -2.35 -0.14 11.00
C ILE A 78 -3.36 -1.27 11.17
N THR A 79 -3.01 -2.47 10.67
CA THR A 79 -3.87 -3.64 10.82
C THR A 79 -4.08 -4.00 12.29
N TRP A 80 -3.01 -3.97 13.08
CA TRP A 80 -3.07 -4.19 14.51
C TRP A 80 -3.96 -3.16 15.21
N VAL A 81 -3.72 -1.86 15.00
CA VAL A 81 -4.52 -0.76 15.58
C VAL A 81 -6.00 -0.89 15.21
N LYS A 82 -6.30 -1.13 13.93
CA LYS A 82 -7.68 -1.30 13.47
C LYS A 82 -8.35 -2.53 14.10
N GLY A 83 -7.59 -3.60 14.30
CA GLY A 83 -8.06 -4.81 14.98
C GLY A 83 -8.33 -4.60 16.46
N SER A 84 -7.57 -3.73 17.15
CA SER A 84 -7.76 -3.41 18.58
C SER A 84 -8.87 -2.41 18.87
N ILE A 85 -9.31 -1.61 17.89
CA ILE A 85 -10.40 -0.63 18.03
C ILE A 85 -11.80 -1.25 17.80
N ARG A 86 -11.85 -2.45 17.20
CA ARG A 86 -13.09 -3.22 16.99
C ARG A 86 -13.35 -4.19 18.12
#